data_AF-A0A845QXR2-F1
#
_entry.id   AF-A0A845QXR2-F1
#
_cell.length_a   1.000
_cell.length_b   1.000
_cell.length_c   1.000
_cell.angle_alpha   90.00
_cell.angle_beta   90.00
_cell.angle_gamma   90.00
#
_symmetry.space_group_name_H-M   'P 1'
#
loop_
_entity.id
_entity.type
_entity.pdbx_description
1 polymer ?
#
loop_
_entity_poly.entity_id
_entity_poly.type
_entity_poly.pdbx_seq_one_letter_code
_entity_poly.pdbx_strand_id
1 'polypeptide(L)'
;MEKKKINTKSLVSASLLTAISIILTRALSIIIPIAGGQALRIGFGGVPIMIAGILFGPLVGALTGVTADLVGVLINPMGPYFPGFTLSAGLSGFIPGLFYHYVFKNRNRENKFINYTIVNGLIVILLSLLSGYIYIKSGNDISYKFLIIYFVAIVGFIYLPITINKRYKNENSSYRFDKLIFVVSIRTMIISLILNTIWLIMLYDLGFIIIFPIRVLTALVTIPLDTIIIYMISKYFKYAK
;
A
#
# COMPACT_ATOMS: atom_id res chain seq x y z
N MET A 1 17.12 28.31 1.37
CA MET A 1 16.54 26.95 1.51
C MET A 1 17.26 26.26 2.66
N GLU A 2 16.69 26.27 3.86
CA GLU A 2 17.28 25.55 5.01
C GLU A 2 17.34 24.06 4.70
N LYS A 3 18.55 23.50 4.64
CA LYS A 3 18.77 22.05 4.61
C LYS A 3 18.19 21.48 5.89
N LYS A 4 17.02 20.84 5.79
CA LYS A 4 16.42 20.05 6.87
C LYS A 4 17.33 18.84 7.12
N LYS A 5 18.37 19.02 7.94
CA LYS A 5 19.32 17.96 8.30
C LYS A 5 18.53 16.81 8.92
N ILE A 6 18.76 15.59 8.43
CA ILE A 6 18.19 14.38 9.03
C ILE A 6 18.69 14.33 10.48
N ASN A 7 17.76 14.39 11.43
CA ASN A 7 18.10 14.31 12.85
C ASN A 7 18.54 12.87 13.17
N THR A 8 19.49 12.70 14.10
CA THR A 8 19.99 11.39 14.53
C THR A 8 18.85 10.49 15.01
N LYS A 9 17.88 11.04 15.75
CA LYS A 9 16.66 10.33 16.16
C LYS A 9 15.88 9.78 14.95
N SER A 10 15.69 10.60 13.91
CA SER A 10 14.98 10.18 12.69
C SER A 10 15.73 9.10 11.92
N LEU A 11 17.06 9.15 11.91
CA LEU A 11 17.90 8.13 11.29
C LEU A 11 17.74 6.79 12.02
N VAL A 12 17.90 6.77 13.35
CA VAL A 12 17.78 5.54 14.17
C VAL A 12 16.38 4.93 14.04
N SER A 13 15.32 5.75 14.11
CA SER A 13 13.95 5.26 13.95
C SER A 13 13.69 4.72 12.53
N ALA A 14 14.24 5.35 11.50
CA ALA A 14 14.14 4.84 10.13
C ALA A 14 14.84 3.48 10.01
N SER A 15 16.05 3.32 10.54
CA SER A 15 16.76 2.04 10.56
C SER A 15 15.97 0.94 11.28
N LEU A 16 15.35 1.25 12.42
CA LEU A 16 14.50 0.28 13.11
C LEU A 16 13.27 -0.13 12.26
N LEU A 17 12.62 0.84 11.61
CA LEU A 17 11.50 0.57 10.69
C LEU A 17 11.93 -0.22 9.46
N THR A 18 13.16 -0.02 8.95
CA THR A 18 13.70 -0.87 7.87
C THR A 18 13.87 -2.32 8.31
N ALA A 19 14.43 -2.56 9.50
CA ALA A 19 14.63 -3.90 10.03
C ALA A 19 13.27 -4.61 10.22
N ILE A 20 12.30 -3.91 10.80
CA ILE A 20 10.93 -4.40 10.95
C ILE A 20 10.32 -4.69 9.57
N SER A 21 10.48 -3.81 8.58
CA SER A 21 9.98 -4.04 7.22
C SER A 21 10.54 -5.32 6.61
N ILE A 22 11.84 -5.56 6.73
CA ILE A 22 12.50 -6.76 6.20
C ILE A 22 11.94 -8.02 6.88
N ILE A 23 11.80 -8.00 8.21
CA ILE A 23 11.26 -9.13 8.97
C ILE A 23 9.80 -9.39 8.56
N LEU A 24 8.95 -8.36 8.51
CA LEU A 24 7.54 -8.50 8.12
C LEU A 24 7.37 -8.99 6.69
N THR A 25 8.24 -8.56 5.78
CA THR A 25 8.21 -8.99 4.37
C THR A 25 8.54 -10.47 4.21
N ARG A 26 9.31 -11.04 5.15
CA ARG A 26 9.83 -12.41 5.01
C ARG A 26 9.14 -13.42 5.91
N ALA A 27 8.92 -13.06 7.17
CA ALA A 27 8.33 -13.96 8.16
C ALA A 27 6.80 -14.04 8.03
N LEU A 28 6.15 -12.96 7.57
CA LEU A 28 4.69 -12.83 7.56
C LEU A 28 4.11 -12.66 6.15
N SER A 29 4.87 -12.86 5.08
CA SER A 29 4.31 -12.84 3.74
C SER A 29 3.56 -14.14 3.45
N ILE A 30 2.25 -14.03 3.23
CA ILE A 30 1.42 -15.16 2.82
C ILE A 30 1.45 -15.21 1.29
N ILE A 31 1.87 -16.34 0.75
CA ILE A 31 1.94 -16.60 -0.68
C ILE A 31 0.80 -17.55 -1.03
N ILE A 32 -0.24 -17.03 -1.68
CA ILE A 32 -1.38 -17.85 -2.12
C ILE A 32 -1.15 -18.16 -3.60
N PRO A 33 -0.82 -19.41 -3.98
CA PRO A 33 -0.73 -19.80 -5.38
C PRO A 33 -2.14 -19.78 -5.98
N ILE A 34 -2.37 -18.89 -6.95
CA ILE A 34 -3.66 -18.79 -7.64
C ILE A 34 -3.44 -19.17 -9.10
N ALA A 35 -4.18 -20.20 -9.55
CA ALA A 35 -4.38 -20.57 -10.95
C ALA A 35 -3.12 -20.70 -11.81
N GLY A 36 -2.12 -21.49 -11.38
CA GLY A 36 -0.97 -21.86 -12.21
C GLY A 36 -0.02 -20.71 -12.59
N GLY A 37 -0.27 -19.49 -12.11
CA GLY A 37 0.56 -18.31 -12.32
C GLY A 37 1.32 -17.86 -11.06
N GLN A 38 1.99 -16.70 -11.15
CA GLN A 38 2.76 -16.14 -10.02
C GLN A 38 1.88 -16.01 -8.78
N ALA A 39 2.37 -16.57 -7.67
CA ALA A 39 1.60 -16.64 -6.45
C ALA A 39 1.34 -15.25 -5.87
N LEU A 40 0.09 -15.04 -5.46
CA LEU A 40 -0.40 -13.84 -4.83
C LEU A 40 0.34 -13.63 -3.50
N ARG A 41 1.36 -12.79 -3.49
CA ARG A 41 2.07 -12.45 -2.25
C ARG A 41 1.39 -11.26 -1.58
N ILE A 42 0.78 -11.51 -0.43
CA ILE A 42 0.31 -10.47 0.49
C ILE A 42 1.41 -10.26 1.53
N GLY A 43 2.07 -9.10 1.50
CA GLY A 43 3.18 -8.78 2.38
C GLY A 43 2.92 -7.52 3.21
N PHE A 44 3.24 -7.58 4.50
CA PHE A 44 3.07 -6.46 5.45
C PHE A 44 4.28 -5.51 5.51
N GLY A 45 5.32 -5.77 4.72
CA GLY A 45 6.55 -4.98 4.68
C GLY A 45 6.37 -3.53 4.27
N GLY A 46 5.31 -3.22 3.52
CA GLY A 46 4.98 -1.85 3.14
C GLY A 46 4.62 -0.97 4.33
N VAL A 47 4.00 -1.53 5.37
CA VAL A 47 3.46 -0.77 6.50
C VAL A 47 4.55 0.02 7.25
N PRO A 48 5.66 -0.58 7.72
CA PRO A 48 6.73 0.18 8.39
C PRO A 48 7.35 1.28 7.50
N ILE A 49 7.48 1.03 6.20
CA ILE A 49 8.01 2.01 5.23
C ILE A 49 7.06 3.21 5.10
N MET A 50 5.74 2.95 5.02
CA MET A 50 4.72 4.01 4.97
C MET A 50 4.74 4.83 6.26
N ILE A 51 4.88 4.18 7.42
CA ILE A 51 4.98 4.84 8.73
C ILE A 51 6.21 5.75 8.79
N ALA A 52 7.37 5.31 8.30
CA ALA A 52 8.58 6.12 8.25
C ALA A 52 8.37 7.41 7.44
N GLY A 53 7.68 7.30 6.29
CA GLY A 53 7.29 8.45 5.48
C GLY A 53 6.35 9.41 6.20
N ILE A 54 5.30 8.89 6.85
CA ILE A 54 4.30 9.68 7.59
C ILE A 54 4.92 10.43 8.78
N LEU A 55 5.86 9.80 9.50
CA LEU A 55 6.48 10.35 10.70
C LEU A 55 7.61 11.34 10.41
N PHE A 56 8.54 10.96 9.53
CA PHE A 56 9.80 11.68 9.33
C PHE A 56 9.86 12.46 8.01
N GLY A 57 8.86 12.26 7.14
CA GLY A 57 8.71 12.95 5.87
C GLY A 57 9.11 12.10 4.65
N PRO A 58 8.84 12.60 3.44
CA PRO A 58 8.91 11.80 2.21
C PRO A 58 10.32 11.28 1.89
N LEU A 59 11.36 12.09 2.12
CA LEU A 59 12.75 11.67 1.85
C LEU A 59 13.19 10.53 2.76
N VAL A 60 12.88 10.60 4.05
CA VAL A 60 13.22 9.52 5.01
C VAL A 60 12.44 8.26 4.68
N GLY A 61 11.15 8.38 4.34
CA GLY A 61 10.34 7.25 3.88
C GLY A 61 10.91 6.60 2.60
N ALA A 62 11.36 7.41 1.64
CA ALA A 62 11.96 6.91 0.41
C ALA A 62 13.25 6.12 0.67
N LEU A 63 14.16 6.70 1.46
CA LEU A 63 15.41 6.02 1.84
C LEU A 63 15.15 4.74 2.63
N THR A 64 14.16 4.76 3.54
CA THR A 64 13.72 3.56 4.29
C THR A 64 13.26 2.46 3.33
N GLY A 65 12.48 2.79 2.30
CA GLY A 65 12.02 1.82 1.31
C GLY A 65 13.15 1.24 0.46
N VAL A 66 14.03 2.11 -0.06
CA VAL A 66 15.19 1.69 -0.87
C VAL A 66 16.12 0.79 -0.07
N THR A 67 16.43 1.15 1.18
CA THR A 67 17.31 0.36 2.04
C THR A 67 16.65 -0.96 2.44
N ALA A 68 15.35 -0.97 2.75
CA ALA A 68 14.62 -2.21 3.05
C ALA A 68 14.62 -3.18 1.88
N ASP A 69 14.53 -2.69 0.63
CA ASP A 69 14.59 -3.53 -0.57
C ASP A 69 16.00 -4.06 -0.85
N LEU A 70 17.02 -3.19 -0.86
CA LEU A 70 18.40 -3.61 -1.14
C LEU A 70 18.94 -4.60 -0.10
N VAL A 71 18.80 -4.28 1.19
CA VAL A 71 19.18 -5.20 2.28
C VAL A 71 18.25 -6.41 2.29
N GLY A 72 16.99 -6.21 1.91
CA GLY A 72 15.97 -7.22 1.65
C GLY A 72 16.42 -8.26 0.61
N VAL A 73 17.05 -7.84 -0.46
CA VAL A 73 17.51 -8.74 -1.52
C VAL A 73 18.82 -9.41 -1.12
N LEU A 74 19.72 -8.69 -0.45
CA LEU A 74 21.03 -9.22 -0.02
C LEU A 74 20.93 -10.39 0.97
N ILE A 75 19.99 -10.34 1.92
CA ILE A 75 19.91 -11.40 2.94
C ILE A 75 19.05 -12.59 2.44
N ASN A 76 17.97 -12.35 1.69
CA ASN A 76 17.15 -13.43 1.12
C ASN A 76 16.48 -12.98 -0.19
N PRO A 77 17.10 -13.27 -1.36
CA PRO A 77 16.55 -12.91 -2.65
C PRO A 77 15.34 -13.80 -2.99
N MET A 78 14.14 -13.24 -2.89
CA MET A 78 12.90 -13.94 -3.24
C MET A 78 12.45 -13.61 -4.67
N GLY A 79 13.32 -13.92 -5.64
CA GLY A 79 13.15 -13.62 -7.06
C GLY A 79 14.33 -12.84 -7.65
N PRO A 80 14.32 -12.57 -8.96
CA PRO A 80 15.36 -11.78 -9.61
C PRO A 80 15.35 -10.34 -9.09
N TYR A 81 16.55 -9.83 -8.78
CA TYR A 81 16.71 -8.43 -8.45
C TYR A 81 16.40 -7.57 -9.68
N PHE A 82 15.51 -6.59 -9.50
CA PHE A 82 15.21 -5.60 -10.54
C PHE A 82 15.18 -4.20 -9.92
N PRO A 83 15.99 -3.25 -10.43
CA PRO A 83 16.06 -1.89 -9.88
C PRO A 83 14.72 -1.15 -9.84
N GLY A 84 13.78 -1.48 -10.73
CA GLY A 84 12.43 -0.91 -10.70
C GLY A 84 11.65 -1.27 -9.44
N PHE A 85 11.89 -2.44 -8.83
CA PHE A 85 11.27 -2.79 -7.55
C PHE A 85 11.87 -1.99 -6.39
N THR A 86 13.16 -1.66 -6.43
CA THR A 86 13.79 -0.74 -5.47
C THR A 86 13.17 0.66 -5.56
N LEU A 87 12.91 1.14 -6.78
CA LEU A 87 12.22 2.42 -7.00
C LEU A 87 10.79 2.37 -6.45
N SER A 88 10.04 1.30 -6.73
CA SER A 88 8.71 1.05 -6.15
C SER A 88 8.74 1.02 -4.62
N ALA A 89 9.76 0.41 -4.01
CA ALA A 89 9.93 0.37 -2.56
C ALA A 89 10.18 1.77 -1.99
N GLY A 90 11.05 2.57 -2.61
CA GLY A 90 11.26 3.97 -2.22
C GLY A 90 9.99 4.81 -2.34
N LEU A 91 9.27 4.70 -3.46
CA LEU A 91 8.01 5.41 -3.66
C LEU A 91 6.95 5.03 -2.62
N SER A 92 7.02 3.81 -2.08
CA SER A 92 6.08 3.32 -1.05
C SER A 92 6.16 4.13 0.24
N GLY A 93 7.34 4.65 0.59
CA GLY A 93 7.50 5.55 1.74
C GLY A 93 7.37 7.03 1.35
N PHE A 94 7.76 7.38 0.11
CA PHE A 94 7.69 8.75 -0.39
C PHE A 94 6.25 9.26 -0.48
N ILE A 95 5.35 8.50 -1.11
CA ILE A 95 3.97 8.94 -1.39
C ILE A 95 3.23 9.27 -0.08
N PRO A 96 3.18 8.39 0.94
CA PRO A 96 2.52 8.72 2.20
C PRO A 96 3.13 9.91 2.93
N GLY A 97 4.46 10.03 2.90
CA GLY A 97 5.15 11.17 3.50
C GLY A 97 4.82 12.50 2.81
N LEU A 98 4.66 12.50 1.49
CA LEU A 98 4.28 13.69 0.73
C LEU A 98 2.87 14.15 1.11
N PHE A 99 1.89 13.23 1.10
CA PHE A 99 0.50 13.56 1.45
C PHE A 99 0.37 14.08 2.89
N TYR A 100 0.97 13.40 3.87
CA TYR A 100 0.83 13.83 5.26
C TYR A 100 1.59 15.10 5.61
N HIS A 101 2.76 15.33 5.01
CA HIS A 101 3.61 16.47 5.37
C HIS A 101 3.33 17.73 4.55
N TYR A 102 2.79 17.61 3.33
CA TYR A 102 2.52 18.76 2.46
C TYR A 102 1.02 18.97 2.20
N VAL A 103 0.24 17.90 1.99
CA VAL A 103 -1.19 18.04 1.64
C VAL A 103 -2.06 18.17 2.89
N PHE A 104 -1.80 17.38 3.94
CA PHE A 104 -2.63 17.37 5.14
C PHE A 104 -2.13 18.25 6.28
N LYS A 105 -0.86 18.68 6.25
CA LYS A 105 -0.25 19.53 7.27
C LYS A 105 -0.89 20.93 7.37
N ASN A 106 -1.54 21.42 6.31
CA ASN A 106 -2.02 22.79 6.23
C ASN A 106 -3.55 22.96 6.24
N ARG A 107 -4.34 21.91 6.53
CA ARG A 107 -5.81 22.01 6.61
C ARG A 107 -6.32 21.76 8.03
N ASN A 108 -6.28 22.82 8.83
CA ASN A 108 -7.23 23.05 9.94
C ASN A 108 -8.63 23.45 9.41
N ARG A 109 -8.80 23.66 8.09
CA ARG A 109 -10.12 23.75 7.48
C ARG A 109 -10.70 22.34 7.35
N GLU A 110 -11.64 22.06 8.25
CA GLU A 110 -12.70 21.08 8.07
C GLU A 110 -13.45 21.30 6.75
N ASN A 111 -12.87 20.91 5.62
CA ASN A 111 -13.68 20.67 4.43
C ASN A 111 -14.44 19.35 4.69
N LYS A 112 -15.56 19.44 5.42
CA LYS A 112 -16.57 18.38 5.60
C LYS A 112 -17.16 17.89 4.28
N PHE A 113 -16.88 18.56 3.16
CA PHE A 113 -17.46 18.27 1.85
C PHE A 113 -16.90 17.03 1.13
N ILE A 114 -15.65 16.60 1.41
CA ILE A 114 -15.06 15.45 0.71
C ILE A 114 -14.83 14.33 1.71
N ASN A 115 -15.70 13.33 1.67
CA ASN A 115 -15.48 12.08 2.38
C ASN A 115 -14.53 11.19 1.55
N TYR A 116 -13.25 11.17 1.94
CA TYR A 116 -12.23 10.38 1.25
C TYR A 116 -12.53 8.87 1.22
N THR A 117 -13.36 8.36 2.15
CA THR A 117 -13.84 6.98 2.12
C THR A 117 -14.79 6.74 0.92
N ILE A 118 -15.62 7.73 0.55
CA ILE A 118 -16.49 7.63 -0.64
C ILE A 118 -15.65 7.68 -1.91
N VAL A 119 -14.69 8.61 -1.99
CA VAL A 119 -13.76 8.71 -3.13
C VAL A 119 -13.03 7.38 -3.34
N ASN A 120 -12.57 6.75 -2.26
CA ASN A 120 -11.90 5.47 -2.32
C ASN A 120 -12.83 4.32 -2.76
N GLY A 121 -14.07 4.31 -2.28
CA GLY A 121 -15.10 3.37 -2.74
C GLY A 121 -15.35 3.47 -4.24
N LEU A 122 -15.48 4.69 -4.77
CA LEU A 122 -15.63 4.92 -6.22
C LEU A 122 -14.42 4.45 -7.02
N ILE A 123 -13.21 4.74 -6.54
CA ILE A 123 -11.96 4.28 -7.16
C ILE A 123 -11.93 2.76 -7.24
N VAL A 124 -12.29 2.07 -6.17
CA VAL A 124 -12.31 0.60 -6.13
C VAL A 124 -13.37 0.02 -7.04
N ILE A 125 -14.57 0.59 -7.08
CA ILE A 125 -15.62 0.15 -8.01
C ILE A 125 -15.13 0.31 -9.46
N LEU A 126 -14.52 1.45 -9.79
CA LEU A 126 -13.98 1.71 -11.13
C LEU A 126 -12.88 0.71 -11.51
N LEU A 127 -11.91 0.47 -10.62
CA LEU A 127 -10.87 -0.54 -10.82
C LEU A 127 -11.45 -1.93 -11.00
N SER A 128 -12.53 -2.22 -10.27
CA SER A 128 -13.15 -3.52 -10.30
C SER A 128 -13.86 -3.80 -11.61
N LEU A 129 -14.64 -2.83 -12.08
CA LEU A 129 -15.27 -2.86 -13.40
C LEU A 129 -14.23 -2.96 -14.53
N LEU A 130 -13.15 -2.18 -14.44
CA LEU A 130 -12.06 -2.22 -15.42
C LEU A 130 -11.42 -3.61 -15.49
N SER A 131 -11.15 -4.22 -14.33
CA SER A 131 -10.56 -5.57 -14.29
C SER A 131 -11.50 -6.63 -14.87
N GLY A 132 -12.81 -6.54 -14.59
CA GLY A 132 -13.82 -7.45 -15.15
C GLY A 132 -13.93 -7.31 -16.68
N TYR A 133 -13.91 -6.07 -17.18
CA TYR A 133 -13.93 -5.80 -18.63
C TYR A 133 -12.70 -6.38 -19.34
N ILE A 134 -11.50 -6.17 -18.79
CA ILE A 134 -10.25 -6.73 -19.33
C ILE A 134 -10.29 -8.26 -19.35
N TYR A 135 -10.82 -8.88 -18.29
CA TYR A 135 -10.91 -10.32 -18.20
C TYR A 135 -11.89 -10.92 -19.21
N ILE A 136 -13.07 -10.33 -19.40
CA ILE A 136 -14.06 -10.79 -20.40
C ILE A 136 -13.48 -10.69 -21.82
N LYS A 137 -12.77 -9.60 -22.12
CA LYS A 137 -12.12 -9.41 -23.42
C LYS A 137 -10.98 -10.41 -23.68
N SER A 138 -10.44 -11.03 -22.62
CA SER A 138 -9.40 -12.06 -22.73
C SER A 138 -9.89 -13.36 -23.38
N GLY A 139 -11.20 -13.59 -23.50
CA GLY A 139 -11.76 -14.83 -24.02
C GLY A 139 -11.50 -16.05 -23.14
N ASN A 140 -11.00 -15.87 -21.90
CA ASN A 140 -10.77 -16.94 -20.96
C ASN A 140 -12.07 -17.28 -20.21
N ASP A 141 -12.34 -18.58 -20.06
CA ASP A 141 -13.43 -19.05 -19.21
C ASP A 141 -13.23 -18.57 -17.78
N ILE A 142 -14.23 -17.83 -17.29
CA ILE A 142 -14.20 -17.31 -15.94
C ILE A 142 -14.55 -18.45 -14.99
N SER A 143 -13.57 -18.93 -14.22
CA SER A 143 -13.87 -19.86 -13.13
C SER A 143 -14.80 -19.18 -12.14
N TYR A 144 -15.96 -19.79 -11.86
CA TYR A 144 -16.91 -19.31 -10.85
C TYR A 144 -16.25 -19.07 -9.48
N LYS A 145 -15.20 -19.83 -9.14
CA LYS A 145 -14.38 -19.63 -7.92
C LYS A 145 -13.70 -18.26 -7.90
N PHE A 146 -13.18 -17.80 -9.04
CA PHE A 146 -12.52 -16.50 -9.16
C PHE A 146 -13.52 -15.36 -8.94
N LEU A 147 -14.73 -15.46 -9.52
CA LEU A 147 -15.79 -14.46 -9.33
C LEU A 147 -16.26 -14.37 -7.87
N ILE A 148 -16.42 -15.51 -7.21
CA ILE A 148 -16.82 -15.54 -5.79
C ILE A 148 -15.77 -14.85 -4.92
N ILE A 149 -14.48 -15.18 -5.10
CA ILE A 149 -13.38 -14.54 -4.37
C ILE A 149 -13.37 -13.03 -4.62
N TYR A 150 -13.56 -12.62 -5.88
CA TYR A 150 -13.58 -11.22 -6.27
C TYR A 150 -14.73 -10.45 -5.62
N PHE A 151 -15.93 -11.02 -5.63
CA PHE A 151 -17.11 -10.45 -4.99
C PHE A 151 -16.92 -10.31 -3.47
N VAL A 152 -16.43 -11.37 -2.81
CA VAL A 152 -16.14 -11.34 -1.37
C VAL A 152 -15.11 -10.27 -1.03
N ALA A 153 -14.06 -10.10 -1.84
CA ALA A 153 -13.05 -9.08 -1.64
C ALA A 153 -13.61 -7.65 -1.75
N ILE A 154 -14.51 -7.38 -2.70
CA ILE A 154 -15.20 -6.08 -2.83
C ILE A 154 -16.07 -5.81 -1.60
N VAL A 155 -16.86 -6.81 -1.18
CA VAL A 155 -17.74 -6.67 -0.01
C VAL A 155 -16.92 -6.38 1.24
N GLY A 156 -15.83 -7.13 1.46
CA GLY A 156 -14.90 -6.90 2.56
C GLY A 156 -14.26 -5.50 2.52
N PHE A 157 -13.85 -5.05 1.33
CA PHE A 157 -13.28 -3.73 1.13
C PHE A 157 -14.26 -2.60 1.46
N ILE A 158 -15.55 -2.75 1.14
CA ILE A 158 -16.54 -1.73 1.43
C ILE A 158 -16.91 -1.76 2.93
N TYR A 159 -17.11 -2.96 3.47
CA TYR A 159 -17.61 -3.14 4.83
C TYR A 159 -16.60 -2.74 5.93
N LEU A 160 -15.33 -3.13 5.79
CA LEU A 160 -14.30 -2.93 6.82
C LEU A 160 -14.03 -1.43 7.11
N PRO A 161 -13.76 -0.57 6.11
CA PRO A 161 -13.54 0.86 6.32
C PRO A 161 -14.75 1.56 6.93
N ILE A 162 -15.96 1.21 6.50
CA ILE A 162 -17.19 1.85 6.98
C ILE A 162 -17.41 1.53 8.46
N THR A 163 -17.26 0.26 8.84
CA THR A 163 -17.44 -0.20 10.22
C THR A 163 -16.44 0.47 11.15
N ILE A 164 -15.18 0.58 10.73
CA ILE A 164 -14.10 1.16 11.52
C ILE A 164 -14.26 2.68 11.62
N ASN A 165 -14.58 3.36 10.52
CA ASN A 165 -14.82 4.80 10.54
C ASN A 165 -16.00 5.17 11.45
N LYS A 166 -17.05 4.34 11.50
CA LYS A 166 -18.18 4.52 12.43
C LYS A 166 -17.77 4.27 13.89
N ARG A 167 -16.95 3.26 14.17
CA ARG A 167 -16.48 2.92 15.53
C ARG A 167 -15.53 3.96 16.12
N TYR A 168 -14.65 4.56 15.32
CA TYR A 168 -13.57 5.41 15.80
C TYR A 168 -13.75 6.91 15.47
N LYS A 169 -14.96 7.32 15.06
CA LYS A 169 -15.31 8.70 14.68
C LYS A 169 -15.04 9.74 15.79
N ASN A 170 -15.00 9.32 17.05
CA ASN A 170 -14.88 10.20 18.23
C ASN A 170 -13.49 10.19 18.89
N GLU A 171 -12.50 9.47 18.36
CA GLU A 171 -11.15 9.55 18.91
C GLU A 171 -10.39 10.73 18.29
N ASN A 172 -9.95 11.68 19.13
CA ASN A 172 -9.06 12.80 18.80
C ASN A 172 -7.63 12.32 18.45
N SER A 173 -7.53 11.43 17.47
CA SER A 173 -6.28 11.05 16.82
C SER A 173 -5.92 12.13 15.80
N SER A 174 -4.66 12.59 15.83
CA SER A 174 -4.15 13.57 14.85
C SER A 174 -4.21 13.06 13.40
N TYR A 175 -4.40 11.75 13.22
CA TYR A 175 -4.43 11.04 11.94
C TYR A 175 -5.81 10.43 11.69
N ARG A 176 -6.60 11.06 10.83
CA ARG A 176 -7.95 10.56 10.47
C ARG A 176 -7.88 9.33 9.57
N PHE A 177 -8.71 8.32 9.86
CA PHE A 177 -8.81 7.08 9.07
C PHE A 177 -9.14 7.34 7.59
N ASP A 178 -10.07 8.26 7.30
CA ASP A 178 -10.44 8.67 5.94
C ASP A 178 -9.23 9.13 5.09
N LYS A 179 -8.28 9.83 5.72
CA LYS A 179 -7.08 10.32 5.03
C LYS A 179 -6.07 9.20 4.81
N LEU A 180 -5.95 8.27 5.77
CA LEU A 180 -5.03 7.15 5.69
C LEU A 180 -5.45 6.22 4.54
N ILE A 181 -6.73 5.85 4.49
CA ILE A 181 -7.21 4.92 3.47
C ILE A 181 -7.00 5.47 2.06
N PHE A 182 -7.22 6.77 1.88
CA PHE A 182 -6.98 7.45 0.61
C PHE A 182 -5.52 7.44 0.19
N VAL A 183 -4.61 7.72 1.13
CA VAL A 183 -3.16 7.70 0.87
C VAL A 183 -2.67 6.30 0.53
N VAL A 184 -3.11 5.30 1.30
CA VAL A 184 -2.77 3.88 1.04
C VAL A 184 -3.30 3.45 -0.32
N SER A 185 -4.53 3.82 -0.68
CA SER A 185 -5.11 3.54 -2.00
C SER A 185 -4.29 4.15 -3.14
N ILE A 186 -3.98 5.45 -3.06
CA ILE A 186 -3.17 6.12 -4.09
C ILE A 186 -1.81 5.42 -4.24
N ARG A 187 -1.16 5.11 -3.11
CA ARG A 187 0.10 4.37 -3.09
C ARG A 187 -0.05 3.02 -3.79
N THR A 188 -1.10 2.26 -3.48
CA THR A 188 -1.32 0.93 -4.10
C THR A 188 -1.66 1.01 -5.57
N MET A 189 -2.39 2.03 -6.02
CA MET A 189 -2.69 2.23 -7.45
C MET A 189 -1.42 2.53 -8.24
N ILE A 190 -0.62 3.50 -7.77
CA ILE A 190 0.60 3.89 -8.46
C ILE A 190 1.62 2.75 -8.45
N ILE A 191 1.83 2.13 -7.28
CA ILE A 191 2.94 1.19 -7.11
C ILE A 191 2.53 -0.23 -7.48
N SER A 192 1.43 -0.74 -6.93
CA SER A 192 1.04 -2.14 -7.12
C SER A 192 0.41 -2.37 -8.50
N LEU A 193 -0.49 -1.49 -8.93
CA LEU A 193 -1.24 -1.69 -10.18
C LEU A 193 -0.46 -1.23 -11.42
N ILE A 194 0.27 -0.12 -11.34
CA ILE A 194 0.99 0.44 -12.48
C ILE A 194 2.45 -0.06 -12.48
N LEU A 195 3.29 0.43 -11.58
CA LEU A 195 4.74 0.17 -11.61
C LEU A 195 5.06 -1.32 -11.52
N ASN A 196 4.59 -2.01 -10.48
CA ASN A 196 4.91 -3.42 -10.26
C ASN A 196 4.37 -4.32 -11.38
N THR A 197 3.25 -3.95 -12.01
CA THR A 197 2.73 -4.68 -13.17
C THR A 197 3.65 -4.49 -14.37
N ILE A 198 4.10 -3.26 -14.64
CA ILE A 198 5.06 -2.97 -15.72
C ILE A 198 6.37 -3.75 -15.51
N TRP A 199 6.91 -3.75 -14.28
CA TRP A 199 8.15 -4.48 -13.96
C TRP A 199 8.01 -5.99 -14.17
N LEU A 200 6.85 -6.56 -13.81
CA LEU A 200 6.61 -7.98 -14.04
C LEU A 200 6.48 -8.32 -15.52
N ILE A 201 5.85 -7.46 -16.32
CA ILE A 201 5.75 -7.66 -17.77
C ILE A 201 7.16 -7.65 -18.37
N MET A 202 8.03 -6.73 -17.95
CA MET A 202 9.42 -6.67 -18.46
C MET A 202 10.31 -7.83 -18.01
N LEU A 203 10.06 -8.41 -16.83
CA LEU A 203 10.91 -9.46 -16.26
C LEU A 203 10.51 -10.87 -16.66
N TYR A 204 9.21 -11.10 -16.87
CA TYR A 204 8.65 -12.44 -17.06
C TYR A 204 7.89 -12.59 -18.38
N ASP A 205 7.86 -11.55 -19.22
CA ASP A 205 7.14 -11.51 -20.50
C ASP A 205 5.67 -11.97 -20.40
N LEU A 206 5.08 -11.79 -19.22
CA LEU A 206 3.70 -12.19 -18.94
C LEU A 206 2.72 -11.16 -19.51
N GLY A 207 1.58 -11.64 -20.02
CA GLY A 207 0.52 -10.78 -20.52
C GLY A 207 -0.12 -9.93 -19.42
N PHE A 208 -0.25 -8.62 -19.67
CA PHE A 208 -0.91 -7.66 -18.78
C PHE A 208 -2.30 -8.13 -18.32
N ILE A 209 -3.03 -8.78 -19.23
CA ILE A 209 -4.40 -9.28 -19.02
C ILE A 209 -4.47 -10.34 -17.91
N ILE A 210 -3.41 -11.12 -17.70
CA ILE A 210 -3.36 -12.15 -16.65
C ILE A 210 -3.00 -11.51 -15.29
N ILE A 211 -2.01 -10.61 -15.28
CA ILE A 211 -1.48 -10.03 -14.05
C ILE A 211 -2.43 -9.00 -13.44
N PHE A 212 -3.05 -8.16 -14.28
CA PHE A 212 -3.81 -7.00 -13.80
C PHE A 212 -5.00 -7.37 -12.89
N PRO A 213 -5.87 -8.34 -13.24
CA PRO A 213 -6.99 -8.74 -12.37
C PRO A 213 -6.53 -9.29 -11.01
N ILE A 214 -5.45 -10.06 -11.00
CA ILE A 214 -4.84 -10.61 -9.78
C ILE A 214 -4.31 -9.47 -8.90
N ARG A 215 -3.68 -8.45 -9.50
CA ARG A 215 -3.20 -7.26 -8.80
C ARG A 215 -4.34 -6.41 -8.22
N VAL A 216 -5.44 -6.25 -8.96
CA VAL A 216 -6.63 -5.57 -8.42
C VAL A 216 -7.16 -6.34 -7.23
N LEU A 217 -7.26 -7.67 -7.31
CA LEU A 217 -7.68 -8.50 -6.18
C LEU A 217 -6.76 -8.33 -4.96
N THR A 218 -5.42 -8.31 -5.14
CA THR A 218 -4.52 -8.00 -4.00
C THR A 218 -4.82 -6.65 -3.39
N ALA A 219 -5.02 -5.62 -4.21
CA ALA A 219 -5.24 -4.26 -3.74
C ALA A 219 -6.52 -4.14 -2.90
N LEU A 220 -7.60 -4.82 -3.30
CA LEU A 220 -8.86 -4.88 -2.55
C LEU A 220 -8.67 -5.44 -1.14
N VAL A 221 -7.73 -6.36 -0.95
CA VAL A 221 -7.45 -6.96 0.36
C VAL A 221 -6.42 -6.13 1.14
N THR A 222 -5.33 -5.70 0.50
CA THR A 222 -4.21 -5.03 1.19
C THR A 222 -4.54 -3.62 1.64
N ILE A 223 -5.31 -2.84 0.85
CA ILE A 223 -5.63 -1.45 1.19
C ILE A 223 -6.30 -1.32 2.58
N PRO A 224 -7.41 -2.04 2.88
CA PRO A 224 -8.06 -1.92 4.18
C PRO A 224 -7.15 -2.47 5.28
N LEU A 225 -6.44 -3.58 5.05
CA LEU A 225 -5.52 -4.15 6.04
C LEU A 225 -4.40 -3.17 6.43
N ASP A 226 -3.66 -2.65 5.45
CA ASP A 226 -2.57 -1.71 5.69
C ASP A 226 -3.07 -0.44 6.39
N THR A 227 -4.25 0.05 5.99
CA THR A 227 -4.87 1.23 6.60
C THR A 227 -5.21 0.99 8.06
N ILE A 228 -5.79 -0.16 8.40
CA ILE A 228 -6.16 -0.51 9.78
C ILE A 228 -4.91 -0.59 10.64
N ILE A 229 -3.87 -1.27 10.15
CA ILE A 229 -2.61 -1.43 10.89
C ILE A 229 -1.98 -0.05 11.13
N ILE A 230 -1.85 0.78 10.09
CA ILE A 230 -1.29 2.13 10.24
C ILE A 230 -2.15 2.97 11.18
N TYR A 231 -3.48 2.90 11.08
CA TYR A 231 -4.37 3.67 11.95
C TYR A 231 -4.22 3.28 13.43
N MET A 232 -4.15 1.98 13.72
CA MET A 232 -3.91 1.49 15.08
C MET A 232 -2.57 1.97 15.63
N ILE A 233 -1.50 1.89 14.84
CA ILE A 233 -0.17 2.35 15.27
C ILE A 233 -0.13 3.88 15.38
N SER A 234 -0.89 4.61 14.55
CA SER A 234 -0.89 6.07 14.53
C SER A 234 -1.32 6.70 15.85
N LYS A 235 -2.07 5.97 16.69
CA LYS A 235 -2.43 6.41 18.05
C LYS A 235 -1.20 6.60 18.94
N TYR A 236 -0.12 5.88 18.66
CA TYR A 236 1.13 5.90 19.43
C TYR A 236 2.20 6.82 18.81
N PHE A 237 1.96 7.42 17.63
CA PHE A 237 2.93 8.30 16.97
C PHE A 237 3.35 9.51 17.81
N LYS A 238 2.51 9.95 18.75
CA LYS A 238 2.82 11.05 19.68
C LYS A 238 4.07 10.76 20.53
N TYR A 239 4.36 9.49 20.81
CA TYR A 239 5.53 9.08 21.60
C TYR A 239 6.80 8.90 20.76
N ALA A 240 6.66 8.74 19.44
CA ALA A 240 7.78 8.55 18.52
C ALA A 240 8.42 9.88 18.08
N LYS A 241 7.63 10.96 18.04
CA LYS A 241 8.08 12.30 17.66
C LYS A 241 8.92 12.93 18.76
#